data_AF-A0A2M7R528-F1
#
_entry.id   AF-A0A2M7R528-F1
#
_cell.length_a   1.000
_cell.length_b   1.000
_cell.length_c   1.000
_cell.angle_alpha   90.00
_cell.angle_beta   90.00
_cell.angle_gamma   90.00
#
_symmetry.space_group_name_H-M   'P 1'
#
loop_
_entity.id
_entity.type
_entity.pdbx_description
1 polymer ?
#
loop_
_entity_poly.entity_id
_entity_poly.type
_entity_poly.pdbx_seq_one_letter_code
_entity_poly.pdbx_strand_id
1 'polypeptide(L)' 'MPTKNPRVNVVLETPLYNSVEHLAKRDGVSLSLKVRDLIREALEMEEDVALAVLAEKRERTFSKTKSLKHDEVW' A
#
# COMPACT_ATOMS: atom_id res chain seq x y z
N MET A 1 -19.89 -17.38 -18.34
CA MET A 1 -19.82 -15.92 -18.18
C MET A 1 -18.42 -15.55 -17.72
N PRO A 2 -17.70 -14.64 -18.37
CA PRO A 2 -16.45 -14.12 -17.82
C PRO A 2 -16.79 -13.29 -16.59
N THR A 3 -16.16 -13.56 -15.46
CA THR A 3 -16.33 -12.76 -14.24
C THR A 3 -15.91 -11.30 -14.48
N LYS A 4 -16.67 -10.35 -13.93
CA LYS A 4 -16.42 -8.90 -14.06
C LYS A 4 -15.06 -8.45 -13.52
N ASN A 5 -14.43 -9.24 -12.66
CA ASN A 5 -13.18 -8.89 -11.99
C ASN A 5 -12.03 -9.78 -12.48
N PRO A 6 -10.88 -9.19 -12.88
CA PRO A 6 -9.70 -9.97 -13.21
C PRO A 6 -9.23 -10.76 -11.98
N ARG A 7 -8.82 -12.00 -12.20
CA ARG A 7 -8.30 -12.89 -11.15
C ARG A 7 -6.81 -13.09 -11.36
N VAL A 8 -6.05 -12.95 -10.29
CA VAL A 8 -4.62 -13.28 -10.26
C VAL A 8 -4.46 -14.55 -9.45
N ASN A 9 -3.92 -15.60 -10.06
CA ASN A 9 -3.57 -16.83 -9.37
C ASN A 9 -2.09 -16.77 -8.98
N VAL A 10 -1.78 -16.96 -7.71
CA VAL A 10 -0.42 -16.92 -7.17
C VAL A 10 -0.14 -18.19 -6.38
N VAL A 11 1.09 -18.68 -6.46
CA VAL A 11 1.57 -19.81 -5.65
C VAL A 11 2.24 -19.22 -4.42
N LEU A 12 1.81 -19.66 -3.23
CA LEU A 12 2.41 -19.27 -1.96
C LEU A 12 3.15 -20.46 -1.37
N GLU A 13 4.30 -20.20 -0.76
CA GLU A 13 4.98 -21.18 0.08
C GLU A 13 4.10 -21.52 1.29
N THR A 14 4.17 -22.75 1.77
CA THR A 14 3.41 -23.23 2.94
C THR A 14 3.45 -22.29 4.15
N PRO A 15 4.61 -21.76 4.61
CA PRO A 15 4.64 -20.85 5.76
C PRO A 15 3.90 -19.54 5.50
N LEU A 16 4.00 -18.97 4.29
CA LEU A 16 3.31 -17.76 3.92
C LEU A 16 1.79 -17.99 3.83
N TYR A 17 1.38 -19.09 3.20
CA TYR A 17 -0.03 -19.48 3.12
C TYR A 17 -0.65 -19.61 4.51
N ASN A 18 0.02 -20.32 5.42
CA ASN A 18 -0.45 -20.52 6.79
C ASN A 18 -0.57 -19.19 7.55
N SER A 19 0.36 -18.26 7.32
CA SER A 19 0.31 -16.92 7.93
C SER A 19 -0.90 -16.14 7.44
N VAL A 20 -1.16 -16.13 6.13
CA VAL A 20 -2.35 -15.48 5.54
C VAL A 20 -3.64 -16.14 6.03
N GLU A 21 -3.66 -17.47 6.15
CA GLU A 21 -4.80 -18.21 6.67
C GLU A 21 -5.11 -17.85 8.12
N HIS A 22 -4.08 -17.76 8.96
CA HIS A 22 -4.23 -17.33 10.34
C HIS A 22 -4.79 -15.91 10.44
N LEU A 23 -4.28 -14.97 9.64
CA LEU A 23 -4.78 -13.60 9.60
C LEU A 23 -6.23 -13.53 9.12
N ALA A 24 -6.60 -14.29 8.09
CA ALA A 24 -7.97 -14.36 7.59
C ALA A 24 -8.93 -14.90 8.65
N LYS A 25 -8.55 -15.96 9.36
CA LYS A 25 -9.31 -16.54 10.49
C LYS A 25 -9.47 -15.56 11.64
N ARG A 26 -8.38 -14.89 12.04
CA ARG A 26 -8.38 -13.87 13.11
C ARG A 26 -9.34 -12.74 12.79
N ASP A 27 -9.37 -12.30 11.53
CA ASP A 27 -10.15 -11.14 11.10
C ASP A 27 -11.57 -11.52 10.61
N GLY A 28 -11.93 -12.80 10.62
CA GLY A 28 -13.26 -13.28 10.25
C GLY A 28 -13.60 -13.11 8.75
N VAL A 29 -12.60 -13.08 7.88
CA VAL A 29 -12.76 -12.86 6.42
C VAL A 29 -12.26 -14.05 5.60
N SER A 30 -12.62 -14.08 4.31
CA SER A 30 -12.10 -15.12 3.40
C SER A 30 -10.63 -14.88 3.06
N LEU A 31 -9.92 -15.95 2.71
CA LEU A 31 -8.52 -15.89 2.24
C LEU A 31 -8.34 -14.89 1.08
N SER A 32 -9.22 -14.94 0.08
CA SER A 32 -9.13 -14.03 -1.08
C SER A 32 -9.30 -12.56 -0.70
N LEU A 33 -10.17 -12.26 0.28
CA LEU A 33 -10.32 -10.89 0.79
C LEU A 33 -9.06 -10.46 1.55
N LYS A 34 -8.54 -11.31 2.43
CA LYS A 34 -7.32 -11.03 3.17
C LYS A 34 -6.13 -10.78 2.24
N VAL A 35 -5.93 -11.63 1.23
CA VAL A 35 -4.86 -11.47 0.22
C VAL A 35 -5.04 -10.16 -0.56
N ARG A 36 -6.26 -9.86 -1.01
CA ARG A 36 -6.54 -8.61 -1.72
C ARG A 36 -6.16 -7.39 -0.89
N ASP A 37 -6.54 -7.37 0.39
CA ASP A 37 -6.30 -6.23 1.27
C ASP A 37 -4.81 -6.09 1.61
N LEU A 38 -4.10 -7.20 1.87
CA LEU A 38 -2.64 -7.18 2.03
C LEU A 38 -1.91 -6.67 0.78
N ILE A 39 -2.38 -7.01 -0.42
CA ILE A 39 -1.80 -6.49 -1.67
C ILE A 39 -2.06 -4.98 -1.80
N ARG A 40 -3.25 -4.50 -1.39
CA ARG A 40 -3.53 -3.06 -1.39
C ARG A 40 -2.60 -2.33 -0.42
N GLU A 41 -2.48 -2.81 0.80
CA GLU A 41 -1.57 -2.26 1.82
C GLU A 41 -0.11 -2.25 1.33
N ALA A 42 0.33 -3.32 0.64
CA ALA A 42 1.66 -3.36 0.04
C ALA A 42 1.87 -2.27 -1.02
N LEU A 43 0.87 -2.03 -1.88
CA LEU A 43 0.95 -0.95 -2.88
C LEU A 43 0.95 0.44 -2.25
N GLU A 44 0.18 0.64 -1.17
CA GLU A 44 0.19 1.88 -0.40
C GLU A 44 1.58 2.14 0.22
N MET A 45 2.22 1.10 0.77
CA MET A 45 3.59 1.21 1.30
C MET A 45 4.62 1.56 0.21
N GLU A 46 4.51 1.00 -1.00
CA GLU A 46 5.37 1.36 -2.13
C GLU A 46 5.17 2.83 -2.55
N GLU A 47 3.93 3.32 -2.53
CA GLU A 47 3.61 4.73 -2.78
C GLU A 47 4.23 5.64 -1.71
N ASP A 48 4.10 5.29 -0.44
CA ASP A 48 4.70 6.05 0.66
C ASP A 48 6.23 6.17 0.50
N VAL A 49 6.91 5.10 0.11
CA VAL A 49 8.35 5.13 -0.18
C VAL A 49 8.65 6.09 -1.33
N ALA A 50 7.87 6.03 -2.41
CA ALA A 50 8.04 6.92 -3.55
C ALA A 50 7.82 8.40 -3.18
N LEU A 51 6.80 8.69 -2.36
CA LEU A 51 6.50 10.02 -1.86
C LEU A 51 7.58 10.53 -0.90
N ALA A 52 8.13 9.66 -0.05
CA ALA A 52 9.25 10.00 0.83
C ALA A 52 10.50 10.40 0.03
N VAL A 53 10.82 9.65 -1.03
CA VAL A 53 11.93 10.00 -1.94
C VAL A 53 11.69 11.35 -2.64
N LEU A 54 10.44 11.63 -3.03
CA LEU A 54 10.09 12.93 -3.61
C LEU A 54 10.23 14.07 -2.59
N ALA A 55 9.78 13.83 -1.35
CA ALA A 55 9.90 14.79 -0.26
C ALA A 55 11.37 15.09 0.05
N GLU A 56 12.23 14.07 0.14
CA GLU A 56 13.67 14.24 0.37
C GLU A 56 14.34 15.08 -0.72
N LYS A 57 13.99 14.85 -2.00
CA LYS A 57 14.49 15.68 -3.11
C LYS A 57 14.11 17.15 -2.95
N ARG A 58 12.88 17.43 -2.52
CA ARG A 58 12.40 18.79 -2.28
C ARG A 58 13.08 19.42 -1.06
N GLU A 59 13.24 18.65 0.01
CA GLU A 59 13.92 19.08 1.24
C GLU A 59 15.36 19.53 0.96
N ARG A 60 16.11 18.79 0.13
CA ARG A 60 17.48 19.13 -0.26
C ARG A 60 17.64 20.50 -0.92
N THR A 61 16.58 21.00 -1.57
CA THR A 61 16.57 22.31 -2.24
C THR A 61 15.66 23.32 -1.53
N PHE A 62 15.17 22.98 -0.33
CA PHE A 62 14.24 23.80 0.41
C PHE A 62 14.87 25.12 0.84
N SER A 63 14.12 26.20 0.68
CA SER A 63 14.51 27.53 1.11
C SER A 63 13.35 28.21 1.82
N LYS A 64 13.56 28.55 3.10
CA LYS A 64 12.54 29.21 3.93
C LYS A 64 12.12 30.58 3.39
N THR A 65 12.96 31.25 2.60
CA THR A 65 12.59 32.53 1.96
C THR A 65 11.69 32.34 0.74
N LYS A 66 11.66 31.13 0.15
CA LYS A 66 10.83 30.76 -1.00
C LYS A 66 9.62 29.90 -0.59
N SER A 67 9.46 29.59 0.70
CA SER A 67 8.34 28.79 1.19
C SER A 67 7.08 29.62 1.33
N LEU A 68 5.94 29.06 0.93
CA LEU A 68 4.62 29.64 1.13
C LEU A 68 4.17 29.45 2.59
N LYS A 69 3.45 30.43 3.13
CA LYS A 69 2.77 30.35 4.41
C LYS A 69 1.45 29.59 4.28
N HIS A 70 0.90 29.15 5.41
CA HIS A 70 -0.33 28.35 5.44
C HIS A 70 -1.53 29.11 4.84
N ASP A 71 -1.70 30.37 5.21
CA ASP A 71 -2.74 31.29 4.73
C ASP A 71 -2.65 31.62 3.23
N GLU A 72 -1.51 31.34 2.59
CA GLU A 72 -1.32 31.52 1.15
C GLU A 72 -1.76 30.28 0.34
N VAL A 73 -2.00 29.14 0.99
CA VAL A 73 -2.23 27.85 0.32
C VAL A 73 -3.50 27.14 0.78
N TRP A 74 -3.97 27.38 2.00
CA TRP A 74 -5.18 26.82 2.61
C TRP A 74 -6.19 27.92 2.95
#